data_AF-A0A443SRR7-F1
#
_entry.id   AF-A0A443SRR7-F1
#
_cell.length_a   1.000
_cell.length_b   1.000
_cell.length_c   1.000
_cell.angle_alpha   90.00
_cell.angle_beta   90.00
_cell.angle_gamma   90.00
#
_symmetry.space_group_name_H-M   'P 1'
#
loop_
_entity.id
_entity.type
_entity.pdbx_description
1 polymer ?
#
loop_
_entity_poly.entity_id
_entity_poly.type
_entity_poly.pdbx_seq_one_letter_code
_entity_poly.pdbx_strand_id
1 'polypeptide(L)'
;PRREWWNNLRDVEKVFYGILFTNACVYLAWKVPAFRNTLQMYFTDHTLKTPLYLPMLLNAFSHYSVIHLGINMYVLSSFSTGLSTTLKGEEFLAFYMSAAVFSSFTSLCLKVLRGSKNASVGASGAIFAIFALFATTYPNANLQIVLIPNFTFTAEKGLIGAMCLDFVGMLFNWKIFDHASHFGGALFGLWYAKWGRNFLRNNRIKLAQKWHDLRSKK
;
A
#
# COMPACT_ATOMS: atom_id res chain seq x y z
N PRO A 1 -19.97 5.34 -24.23
CA PRO A 1 -18.51 5.31 -24.02
C PRO A 1 -18.05 5.41 -22.55
N ARG A 2 -18.14 6.55 -21.84
CA ARG A 2 -17.55 6.69 -20.48
C ARG A 2 -18.25 5.87 -19.39
N ARG A 3 -19.59 5.93 -19.34
CA ARG A 3 -20.38 5.13 -18.37
C ARG A 3 -20.24 3.63 -18.62
N GLU A 4 -20.22 3.25 -19.89
CA GLU A 4 -20.05 1.88 -20.35
C GLU A 4 -18.68 1.31 -19.96
N TRP A 5 -17.60 2.07 -20.22
CA TRP A 5 -16.26 1.71 -19.75
C TRP A 5 -16.21 1.50 -18.23
N TRP A 6 -16.76 2.44 -17.45
CA TRP A 6 -16.78 2.34 -15.98
C TRP A 6 -17.56 1.11 -15.50
N ASN A 7 -18.71 0.83 -16.12
CA ASN A 7 -19.54 -0.31 -15.76
C ASN A 7 -18.86 -1.64 -16.08
N ASN A 8 -18.01 -1.69 -17.11
CA ASN A 8 -17.25 -2.86 -17.51
C ASN A 8 -16.03 -3.15 -16.63
N LEU A 9 -15.61 -2.20 -15.78
CA LEU A 9 -14.53 -2.43 -14.82
C LEU A 9 -14.95 -3.37 -13.70
N ARG A 10 -14.03 -4.24 -13.29
CA ARG A 10 -14.17 -5.06 -12.08
C ARG A 10 -14.09 -4.18 -10.83
N ASP A 11 -14.65 -4.66 -9.72
CA ASP A 11 -14.77 -3.84 -8.50
C ASP A 11 -13.41 -3.39 -7.96
N VAL A 12 -12.38 -4.25 -8.02
CA VAL A 12 -11.00 -3.90 -7.64
C VAL A 12 -10.42 -2.81 -8.55
N GLU A 13 -10.73 -2.83 -9.84
CA GLU A 13 -10.27 -1.81 -10.79
C GLU A 13 -10.94 -0.46 -10.52
N LYS A 14 -12.24 -0.45 -10.18
CA LYS A 14 -12.95 0.76 -9.74
C LYS A 14 -12.32 1.35 -8.48
N VAL A 15 -11.97 0.50 -7.50
CA VAL A 15 -11.25 0.94 -6.29
C VAL A 15 -9.89 1.52 -6.63
N PHE A 16 -9.14 0.89 -7.54
CA PHE A 16 -7.88 1.44 -8.03
C PHE A 16 -8.05 2.86 -8.59
N TYR A 17 -9.07 3.10 -9.44
CA TYR A 17 -9.33 4.44 -9.97
C TYR A 17 -9.68 5.45 -8.87
N GLY A 18 -10.38 5.03 -7.81
CA GLY A 18 -10.62 5.85 -6.63
C GLY A 18 -9.32 6.23 -5.89
N ILE A 19 -8.40 5.27 -5.72
CA ILE A 19 -7.08 5.51 -5.11
C ILE A 19 -6.24 6.44 -6.00
N LEU A 20 -6.23 6.20 -7.32
CA LEU A 20 -5.53 7.02 -8.31
C LEU A 20 -6.03 8.46 -8.27
N PHE A 21 -7.35 8.66 -8.31
CA PHE A 21 -7.96 9.98 -8.24
C PHE A 21 -7.57 10.71 -6.95
N THR A 22 -7.68 10.02 -5.81
CA THR A 22 -7.30 10.59 -4.51
C THR A 22 -5.83 11.01 -4.47
N ASN A 23 -4.93 10.15 -4.96
CA ASN A 23 -3.50 10.45 -5.05
C ASN A 23 -3.20 11.64 -5.97
N ALA A 24 -3.89 11.73 -7.12
CA ALA A 24 -3.76 12.86 -8.03
C ALA A 24 -4.23 14.17 -7.37
N CYS A 25 -5.37 14.15 -6.67
CA CYS A 25 -5.86 15.30 -5.92
C CYS A 25 -4.88 15.73 -4.83
N VAL A 26 -4.35 14.80 -4.04
CA VAL A 26 -3.37 15.11 -2.98
C VAL A 26 -2.08 15.66 -3.60
N TYR A 27 -1.60 15.08 -4.70
CA TYR A 27 -0.42 15.57 -5.42
C TYR A 27 -0.61 17.02 -5.92
N LEU A 28 -1.78 17.34 -6.46
CA LEU A 28 -2.12 18.70 -6.87
C LEU A 28 -2.28 19.64 -5.67
N ALA A 29 -2.86 19.17 -4.56
CA ALA A 29 -2.99 19.96 -3.34
C ALA A 29 -1.63 20.39 -2.78
N TRP A 30 -0.59 19.55 -2.90
CA TRP A 30 0.79 19.91 -2.54
C TRP A 30 1.34 21.12 -3.34
N LYS A 31 0.79 21.42 -4.51
CA LYS A 31 1.18 22.59 -5.33
C LYS A 31 0.58 23.89 -4.82
N VAL A 32 -0.50 23.83 -4.05
CA VAL A 32 -1.19 25.00 -3.48
C VAL A 32 -0.55 25.38 -2.13
N PRO A 33 0.09 26.55 -2.00
CA PRO A 33 0.79 26.94 -0.77
C PRO A 33 -0.08 26.88 0.50
N ALA A 34 -1.36 27.25 0.39
CA ALA A 34 -2.31 27.25 1.50
C ALA A 34 -2.51 25.87 2.15
N PHE A 35 -2.32 24.78 1.39
CA PHE A 35 -2.54 23.41 1.90
C PHE A 35 -1.27 22.75 2.45
N ARG A 36 -0.08 23.34 2.23
CA ARG A 36 1.20 22.67 2.54
C ARG A 36 1.35 22.31 4.01
N ASN A 37 0.96 23.19 4.93
CA ASN A 37 1.08 22.93 6.37
C ASN A 37 0.20 21.76 6.80
N THR A 38 -1.06 21.74 6.35
CA THR A 38 -2.00 20.64 6.59
C THR A 38 -1.48 19.33 6.01
N LEU A 39 -0.98 19.34 4.77
CA LEU A 39 -0.45 18.15 4.12
C LEU A 39 0.83 17.63 4.80
N GLN A 40 1.72 18.53 5.25
CA GLN A 40 2.89 18.14 6.06
C GLN A 40 2.51 17.51 7.39
N MET A 41 1.44 17.98 8.02
CA MET A 41 0.97 17.48 9.30
C MET A 41 0.26 16.14 9.19
N TYR A 42 -0.61 15.97 8.18
CA TYR A 42 -1.49 14.80 8.08
C TYR A 42 -1.09 13.79 7.02
N PHE A 43 -0.36 14.16 5.97
CA PHE A 43 -0.04 13.29 4.84
C PHE A 43 1.46 13.00 4.71
N THR A 44 2.23 13.22 5.76
CA THR A 44 3.66 12.92 5.81
C THR A 44 3.98 12.29 7.15
N ASP A 45 4.61 11.12 7.13
CA ASP A 45 5.07 10.47 8.35
C ASP A 45 6.34 11.15 8.87
N HIS A 46 6.34 11.51 10.15
CA HIS A 46 7.46 12.15 10.82
C HIS A 46 7.50 11.75 12.30
N THR A 47 8.69 11.53 12.84
CA THR A 47 8.89 10.96 14.19
C THR A 47 8.76 11.96 15.34
N LEU A 48 8.65 13.27 15.07
CA LEU A 48 9.04 14.29 16.07
C LEU A 48 8.13 15.51 16.26
N LYS A 49 7.01 15.68 15.53
CA LYS A 49 6.25 16.94 15.63
C LYS A 49 4.91 16.84 16.36
N THR A 50 4.19 15.72 16.29
CA THR A 50 2.90 15.57 16.97
C THR A 50 2.53 14.09 17.11
N PRO A 51 1.79 13.69 18.17
CA PRO A 51 1.27 12.33 18.34
C PRO A 51 0.06 12.08 17.43
N LEU A 52 0.25 12.23 16.12
CA LEU A 52 -0.79 11.97 15.12
C LEU A 52 -0.64 10.57 14.56
N TYR A 53 -1.76 9.83 14.58
CA TYR A 53 -1.83 8.48 14.01
C TYR A 53 -2.32 8.50 12.55
N LEU A 54 -3.05 9.54 12.14
CA LEU A 54 -3.56 9.69 10.77
C LEU A 54 -2.47 9.66 9.68
N PRO A 55 -1.28 10.25 9.88
CA PRO A 55 -0.18 10.15 8.92
C PRO A 55 0.13 8.72 8.50
N MET A 56 0.04 7.74 9.41
CA MET A 56 0.33 6.33 9.11
C MET A 56 -0.53 5.77 7.97
N LEU A 57 -1.72 6.34 7.77
CA LEU A 57 -2.61 5.98 6.66
C LEU A 57 -2.49 6.98 5.51
N LEU A 58 -2.58 8.27 5.81
CA LEU A 58 -2.69 9.33 4.81
C LEU A 58 -1.39 9.56 4.04
N ASN A 59 -0.23 9.21 4.60
CA ASN A 59 1.04 9.29 3.88
C ASN A 59 1.05 8.42 2.60
N ALA A 60 0.25 7.35 2.56
CA ALA A 60 0.14 6.47 1.40
C ALA A 60 -0.48 7.18 0.18
N PHE A 61 -1.10 8.35 0.40
CA PHE A 61 -1.69 9.19 -0.65
C PHE A 61 -0.79 10.37 -1.06
N SER A 62 0.38 10.54 -0.44
CA SER A 62 1.32 11.62 -0.74
C SER A 62 2.48 11.16 -1.61
N HIS A 63 2.86 11.97 -2.59
CA HIS A 63 3.97 11.68 -3.50
C HIS A 63 4.80 12.94 -3.74
N TYR A 64 6.13 12.83 -3.61
CA TYR A 64 7.04 13.98 -3.74
C TYR A 64 7.32 14.39 -5.19
N SER A 65 7.18 13.48 -6.16
CA SER A 65 7.40 13.75 -7.59
C SER A 65 6.34 13.09 -8.46
N VAL A 66 6.17 13.60 -9.69
CA VAL A 66 5.22 13.03 -10.66
C VAL A 66 5.64 11.64 -11.10
N ILE A 67 6.94 11.38 -11.21
CA ILE A 67 7.49 10.06 -11.54
C ILE A 67 7.21 9.07 -10.41
N HIS A 68 7.39 9.49 -9.15
CA HIS A 68 7.06 8.65 -7.99
C HIS A 68 5.58 8.30 -7.97
N LEU A 69 4.69 9.26 -8.24
CA LEU A 69 3.25 8.99 -8.39
C LEU A 69 2.97 8.02 -9.56
N GLY A 70 3.55 8.28 -10.73
CA GLY A 70 3.33 7.49 -11.94
C GLY A 70 3.73 6.02 -11.76
N ILE A 71 4.92 5.76 -11.20
CA ILE A 71 5.41 4.40 -10.94
C ILE A 71 4.50 3.69 -9.94
N ASN A 72 4.14 4.32 -8.82
CA ASN A 72 3.26 3.70 -7.82
C ASN A 72 1.90 3.34 -8.41
N MET A 73 1.29 4.26 -9.17
CA MET A 73 -0.03 4.00 -9.77
C MET A 73 0.02 2.97 -10.89
N TYR A 74 1.10 2.93 -11.67
CA TYR A 74 1.32 1.89 -12.67
C TYR A 74 1.42 0.49 -12.04
N VAL A 75 2.27 0.35 -11.02
CA VAL A 75 2.46 -0.93 -10.32
C VAL A 75 1.16 -1.35 -9.62
N LEU A 76 0.50 -0.42 -8.93
CA LEU A 76 -0.78 -0.67 -8.28
C LEU A 76 -1.85 -1.12 -9.30
N SER A 77 -1.94 -0.47 -10.46
CA SER A 77 -2.89 -0.85 -11.53
C SER A 77 -2.67 -2.29 -12.01
N SER A 78 -1.40 -2.65 -12.22
CA SER A 78 -1.00 -3.97 -12.70
C SER A 78 -1.44 -5.07 -11.73
N PHE A 79 -1.14 -4.92 -10.44
CA PHE A 79 -1.54 -5.89 -9.43
C PHE A 79 -3.04 -5.85 -9.08
N SER A 80 -3.69 -4.68 -9.18
CA SER A 80 -5.14 -4.56 -9.01
C SER A 80 -5.87 -5.40 -10.07
N THR A 81 -5.44 -5.30 -11.32
CA THR A 81 -5.94 -6.12 -12.43
C THR A 81 -5.69 -7.61 -12.16
N GLY A 82 -4.48 -7.96 -11.72
CA GLY A 82 -4.11 -9.35 -11.39
C GLY A 82 -4.90 -9.96 -10.22
N LEU A 83 -5.29 -9.18 -9.22
CA LEU A 83 -6.03 -9.65 -8.04
C LEU A 83 -7.55 -9.53 -8.18
N SER A 84 -8.06 -8.91 -9.23
CA SER A 84 -9.48 -8.60 -9.42
C SER A 84 -10.40 -9.82 -9.53
N THR A 85 -9.87 -11.01 -9.86
CA THR A 85 -10.62 -12.28 -9.85
C THR A 85 -10.53 -13.01 -8.51
N THR A 86 -9.56 -12.62 -7.67
CA THR A 86 -9.34 -13.21 -6.35
C THR A 86 -10.07 -12.42 -5.27
N LEU A 87 -10.00 -11.09 -5.29
CA LEU A 87 -10.53 -10.21 -4.25
C LEU A 87 -11.75 -9.44 -4.75
N LYS A 88 -12.64 -9.10 -3.81
CA LYS A 88 -13.69 -8.10 -4.04
C LYS A 88 -13.14 -6.70 -3.82
N GLY A 89 -13.83 -5.68 -4.35
CA GLY A 89 -13.42 -4.28 -4.20
C GLY A 89 -13.26 -3.85 -2.74
N GLU A 90 -14.23 -4.20 -1.89
CA GLU A 90 -14.19 -3.87 -0.46
C GLU A 90 -13.05 -4.58 0.28
N GLU A 91 -12.75 -5.83 -0.09
CA GLU A 91 -11.65 -6.61 0.48
C GLU A 91 -10.30 -6.00 0.07
N PHE A 92 -10.16 -5.61 -1.20
CA PHE A 92 -8.96 -4.95 -1.71
C PHE A 92 -8.73 -3.58 -1.06
N LEU A 93 -9.77 -2.75 -0.92
CA LEU A 93 -9.65 -1.45 -0.26
C LEU A 93 -9.25 -1.61 1.21
N ALA A 94 -9.93 -2.50 1.95
CA ALA A 94 -9.62 -2.76 3.36
C ALA A 94 -8.18 -3.28 3.54
N PHE A 95 -7.73 -4.15 2.63
CA PHE A 95 -6.36 -4.64 2.59
C PHE A 95 -5.35 -3.51 2.33
N TYR A 96 -5.58 -2.68 1.31
CA TYR A 96 -4.72 -1.55 0.98
C TYR A 96 -4.56 -0.57 2.15
N MET A 97 -5.68 -0.19 2.78
CA MET A 97 -5.67 0.75 3.91
C MET A 97 -4.97 0.15 5.14
N SER A 98 -5.18 -1.14 5.41
CA SER A 98 -4.52 -1.84 6.53
C SER A 98 -3.02 -2.02 6.28
N ALA A 99 -2.63 -2.33 5.03
CA ALA A 99 -1.25 -2.43 4.61
C ALA A 99 -0.51 -1.09 4.70
N ALA A 100 -1.17 0.01 4.33
CA ALA A 100 -0.64 1.36 4.51
C ALA A 100 -0.28 1.61 5.98
N VAL A 101 -1.21 1.37 6.90
CA VAL A 101 -0.96 1.56 8.35
C VAL A 101 0.18 0.66 8.86
N PHE A 102 0.19 -0.62 8.50
CA PHE A 102 1.19 -1.57 8.99
C PHE A 102 2.61 -1.28 8.44
N SER A 103 2.70 -0.93 7.15
CA SER A 103 3.98 -0.54 6.53
C SER A 103 4.54 0.74 7.16
N SER A 104 3.70 1.76 7.37
CA SER A 104 4.06 2.99 8.08
C SER A 104 4.51 2.70 9.51
N PHE A 105 3.80 1.84 10.24
CA PHE A 105 4.19 1.41 11.59
C PHE A 105 5.59 0.80 11.62
N THR A 106 5.88 -0.12 10.70
CA THR A 106 7.18 -0.80 10.62
C THR A 106 8.30 0.21 10.37
N SER A 107 8.05 1.18 9.48
CA SER A 107 8.99 2.26 9.18
C SER A 107 9.21 3.18 10.38
N LEU A 108 8.14 3.58 11.08
CA LEU A 108 8.20 4.39 12.29
C LEU A 108 9.01 3.69 13.40
N CYS A 109 8.79 2.39 13.63
CA CYS A 109 9.58 1.62 14.58
C CYS A 109 11.08 1.68 14.26
N LEU A 110 11.47 1.42 13.01
CA LEU A 110 12.88 1.47 12.65
C LEU A 110 13.47 2.89 12.74
N LYS A 111 12.70 3.91 12.36
CA LYS A 111 13.13 5.32 12.47
C LYS A 111 13.35 5.71 13.93
N VAL A 112 12.46 5.31 14.84
CA VAL A 112 12.62 5.54 16.29
C VAL A 112 13.86 4.83 16.82
N LEU A 113 14.04 3.54 16.49
CA LEU A 113 15.22 2.77 16.91
C LEU A 113 16.55 3.37 16.41
N ARG A 114 16.53 4.03 15.25
CA ARG A 114 17.72 4.65 14.64
C ARG A 114 17.89 6.13 14.93
N GLY A 115 16.97 6.76 15.68
CA GLY A 115 16.94 8.20 15.87
C GLY A 115 16.79 9.00 14.56
N SER A 116 16.20 8.40 13.52
CA SER A 116 16.02 9.02 12.21
C SER A 116 14.85 10.00 12.22
N LYS A 117 15.08 11.17 11.62
CA LYS A 117 14.09 12.25 11.48
C LYS A 117 13.53 12.34 10.05
N ASN A 118 13.90 11.41 9.19
CA ASN A 118 13.52 11.43 7.79
C ASN A 118 12.01 11.22 7.65
N ALA A 119 11.38 12.13 6.93
CA ALA A 119 9.99 12.01 6.57
C ALA A 119 9.80 10.95 5.47
N SER A 120 8.66 10.26 5.50
CA SER A 120 8.27 9.31 4.45
C SER A 120 6.88 9.61 3.91
N VAL A 121 6.73 9.38 2.61
CA VAL A 121 5.48 9.50 1.87
C VAL A 121 5.45 8.44 0.77
N GLY A 122 4.27 7.95 0.42
CA GLY A 122 4.07 7.13 -0.77
C GLY A 122 3.26 5.86 -0.52
N ALA A 123 2.54 5.43 -1.56
CA ALA A 123 1.74 4.21 -1.57
C ALA A 123 2.59 2.91 -1.52
N SER A 124 3.91 3.02 -1.67
CA SER A 124 4.80 1.89 -1.94
C SER A 124 4.76 0.80 -0.88
N GLY A 125 4.63 1.12 0.41
CA GLY A 125 4.50 0.10 1.46
C GLY A 125 3.24 -0.77 1.30
N ALA A 126 2.10 -0.13 0.99
CA ALA A 126 0.85 -0.83 0.69
C ALA A 126 0.94 -1.62 -0.62
N ILE A 127 1.63 -1.08 -1.64
CA ILE A 127 1.88 -1.78 -2.91
C ILE A 127 2.75 -3.02 -2.71
N PHE A 128 3.77 -2.97 -1.85
CA PHE A 128 4.58 -4.14 -1.51
C PHE A 128 3.75 -5.23 -0.80
N ALA A 129 2.78 -4.85 0.03
CA ALA A 129 1.84 -5.82 0.59
C ALA A 129 0.96 -6.46 -0.49
N ILE A 130 0.47 -5.66 -1.44
CA ILE A 130 -0.30 -6.15 -2.59
C ILE A 130 0.55 -7.08 -3.45
N PHE A 131 1.81 -6.73 -3.69
CA PHE A 131 2.75 -7.55 -4.42
C PHE A 131 2.98 -8.89 -3.69
N ALA A 132 3.19 -8.86 -2.37
CA ALA A 132 3.32 -10.09 -1.59
C ALA A 132 2.08 -10.97 -1.63
N LEU A 133 0.88 -10.38 -1.56
CA LEU A 133 -0.38 -11.09 -1.70
C LEU A 133 -0.52 -11.71 -3.10
N PHE A 134 -0.20 -10.95 -4.15
CA PHE A 134 -0.22 -11.42 -5.53
C PHE A 134 0.77 -12.56 -5.76
N ALA A 135 2.02 -12.40 -5.35
CA ALA A 135 3.07 -13.41 -5.51
C ALA A 135 2.79 -14.69 -4.70
N THR A 136 2.10 -14.59 -3.56
CA THR A 136 1.64 -15.79 -2.82
C THR A 136 0.46 -16.48 -3.51
N THR A 137 -0.43 -15.70 -4.16
CA THR A 137 -1.62 -16.23 -4.84
C THR A 137 -1.26 -16.82 -6.22
N TYR A 138 -0.32 -16.20 -6.93
CA TYR A 138 0.09 -16.54 -8.29
C TYR A 138 1.62 -16.62 -8.39
N PRO A 139 2.29 -17.56 -7.69
CA PRO A 139 3.75 -17.59 -7.58
C PRO A 139 4.46 -17.74 -8.93
N ASN A 140 3.85 -18.47 -9.86
CA ASN A 140 4.38 -18.75 -11.19
C ASN A 140 4.01 -17.68 -12.23
N ALA A 141 3.29 -16.62 -11.87
CA ALA A 141 2.98 -15.54 -12.80
C ALA A 141 4.28 -14.84 -13.22
N ASN A 142 4.48 -14.67 -14.53
CA ASN A 142 5.64 -13.97 -15.06
C ASN A 142 5.44 -12.45 -14.93
N LEU A 143 6.38 -11.80 -14.26
CA LEU A 143 6.47 -10.35 -14.15
C LEU A 143 7.60 -9.84 -15.04
N GLN A 144 7.45 -8.61 -15.51
CA GLN A 144 8.45 -7.89 -16.29
C GLN A 144 8.77 -6.56 -15.61
N ILE A 145 10.05 -6.21 -15.55
CA ILE A 145 10.46 -4.86 -15.18
C ILE A 145 10.28 -3.96 -16.41
N VAL A 146 9.47 -2.91 -16.28
CA VAL A 146 9.14 -1.99 -17.39
C VAL A 146 10.38 -1.46 -18.11
N LEU A 147 11.46 -1.22 -17.36
CA LEU A 147 12.70 -0.63 -17.87
C LEU A 147 13.68 -1.65 -18.47
N ILE A 148 13.42 -2.95 -18.36
CA ILE A 148 14.31 -4.01 -18.87
C ILE A 148 13.51 -4.88 -19.84
N PRO A 149 13.54 -4.56 -21.15
CA PRO A 149 12.88 -5.36 -22.17
C PRO A 149 13.36 -6.82 -22.13
N ASN A 150 12.46 -7.77 -22.39
CA ASN A 150 12.75 -9.20 -22.51
C ASN A 150 13.29 -9.90 -21.24
N PHE A 151 13.26 -9.24 -20.08
CA PHE A 151 13.60 -9.87 -18.81
C PHE A 151 12.34 -10.16 -17.99
N THR A 152 12.03 -11.44 -17.82
CA THR A 152 10.89 -11.91 -17.02
C THR A 152 11.34 -12.82 -15.89
N PHE A 153 10.64 -12.76 -14.77
CA PHE A 153 10.84 -13.63 -13.61
C PHE A 153 9.49 -13.97 -12.98
N THR A 154 9.46 -15.06 -12.20
CA THR A 154 8.24 -15.44 -11.49
C THR A 154 7.95 -14.47 -10.35
N ALA A 155 6.67 -14.22 -10.07
CA ALA A 155 6.24 -13.30 -9.02
C ALA A 155 6.85 -13.65 -7.65
N GLU A 156 6.97 -14.94 -7.34
CA GLU A 156 7.66 -15.43 -6.15
C GLU A 156 9.13 -14.98 -6.09
N LYS A 157 9.91 -15.22 -7.15
CA LYS A 157 11.32 -14.80 -7.22
C LYS A 157 11.46 -13.29 -7.13
N GLY A 158 10.53 -12.56 -7.76
CA GLY A 158 10.44 -11.11 -7.66
C GLY A 158 10.25 -10.63 -6.22
N LEU A 159 9.33 -11.24 -5.49
CA LEU A 159 9.05 -10.90 -4.10
C LEU A 159 10.27 -11.18 -3.21
N ILE A 160 10.86 -12.38 -3.34
CA ILE A 160 12.06 -12.75 -2.58
C ILE A 160 13.19 -11.76 -2.85
N GLY A 161 13.47 -11.47 -4.12
CA GLY A 161 14.50 -10.51 -4.51
C GLY A 161 14.27 -9.10 -3.94
N ALA A 162 13.03 -8.61 -4.02
CA ALA A 162 12.67 -7.29 -3.48
C ALA A 162 12.82 -7.24 -1.95
N MET A 163 12.35 -8.26 -1.23
CA MET A 163 12.50 -8.34 0.22
C MET A 163 13.96 -8.47 0.66
N CYS A 164 14.78 -9.22 -0.08
CA CYS A 164 16.22 -9.28 0.18
C CYS A 164 16.89 -7.92 -0.01
N LEU A 165 16.54 -7.20 -1.07
CA LEU A 165 17.05 -5.84 -1.32
C LEU A 165 16.69 -4.89 -0.19
N ASP A 166 15.44 -4.91 0.28
CA ASP A 166 15.00 -4.06 1.40
C ASP A 166 15.68 -4.45 2.71
N PHE A 167 15.85 -5.74 2.97
CA PHE A 167 16.57 -6.19 4.15
C PHE A 167 18.02 -5.71 4.16
N VAL A 168 18.73 -5.85 3.03
CA VAL A 168 20.08 -5.31 2.83
C VAL A 168 20.08 -3.79 2.97
N GLY A 169 19.14 -3.09 2.32
CA GLY A 169 19.00 -1.64 2.42
C GLY A 169 18.78 -1.16 3.86
N MET A 170 18.01 -1.91 4.65
CA MET A 170 17.90 -1.67 6.09
C MET A 170 19.25 -1.90 6.79
N LEU A 171 19.90 -3.05 6.62
CA LEU A 171 21.17 -3.37 7.28
C LEU A 171 22.26 -2.33 7.02
N PHE A 172 22.39 -1.85 5.78
CA PHE A 172 23.40 -0.87 5.37
C PHE A 172 22.89 0.58 5.39
N ASN A 173 21.69 0.83 5.92
CA ASN A 173 21.10 2.16 6.10
C ASN A 173 21.03 3.00 4.81
N TRP A 174 20.65 2.38 3.69
CA TRP A 174 20.40 3.08 2.43
C TRP A 174 19.25 4.08 2.58
N LYS A 175 19.41 5.28 2.00
CA LYS A 175 18.46 6.40 2.14
C LYS A 175 17.60 6.64 0.90
N ILE A 176 17.77 5.83 -0.14
CA ILE A 176 17.09 6.00 -1.44
C ILE A 176 15.60 5.62 -1.38
N PHE A 177 15.22 4.68 -0.50
CA PHE A 177 13.85 4.22 -0.30
C PHE A 177 13.52 3.99 1.18
N ASP A 178 12.24 3.95 1.50
CA ASP A 178 11.76 3.54 2.83
C ASP A 178 11.70 2.00 2.92
N HIS A 179 12.88 1.39 2.96
CA HIS A 179 13.06 -0.07 2.95
C HIS A 179 12.27 -0.78 4.06
N ALA A 180 12.14 -0.15 5.23
CA ALA A 180 11.36 -0.70 6.35
C ALA A 180 9.87 -0.71 6.07
N SER A 181 9.35 0.34 5.42
CA SER A 181 7.95 0.37 4.98
C SER A 181 7.68 -0.74 3.95
N HIS A 182 8.56 -0.90 2.97
CA HIS A 182 8.42 -1.92 1.92
C HIS A 182 8.47 -3.34 2.51
N PHE A 183 9.48 -3.63 3.34
CA PHE A 183 9.63 -4.92 3.99
C PHE A 183 8.46 -5.25 4.93
N GLY A 184 8.04 -4.29 5.76
CA GLY A 184 6.89 -4.44 6.66
C GLY A 184 5.57 -4.67 5.91
N GLY A 185 5.36 -3.94 4.81
CA GLY A 185 4.24 -4.16 3.91
C GLY A 185 4.23 -5.56 3.32
N ALA A 186 5.37 -6.03 2.81
CA ALA A 186 5.51 -7.38 2.27
C ALA A 186 5.20 -8.47 3.33
N LEU A 187 5.69 -8.33 4.55
CA LEU A 187 5.36 -9.22 5.67
C LEU A 187 3.86 -9.25 5.97
N PHE A 188 3.20 -8.09 5.99
CA PHE A 188 1.75 -8.01 6.17
C PHE A 188 1.01 -8.72 5.04
N GLY A 189 1.42 -8.53 3.78
CA GLY A 189 0.83 -9.21 2.64
C GLY A 189 0.99 -10.73 2.69
N LEU A 190 2.18 -11.22 3.05
CA LEU A 190 2.45 -12.65 3.27
C LEU A 190 1.56 -13.24 4.37
N TRP A 191 1.45 -12.54 5.50
CA TRP A 191 0.58 -12.94 6.61
C TRP A 191 -0.89 -12.99 6.19
N TYR A 192 -1.36 -11.98 5.46
CA TYR A 192 -2.73 -11.92 4.99
C TYR A 192 -3.04 -13.07 4.03
N ALA A 193 -2.14 -13.34 3.08
CA ALA A 193 -2.28 -14.41 2.10
C ALA A 193 -2.32 -15.80 2.77
N LYS A 194 -1.44 -16.05 3.74
CA LYS A 194 -1.36 -17.35 4.42
C LYS A 194 -2.46 -17.58 5.45
N TRP A 195 -2.85 -16.55 6.20
CA TRP A 195 -3.72 -16.69 7.35
C TRP A 195 -4.83 -15.64 7.42
N GLY A 196 -4.48 -14.35 7.31
CA GLY A 196 -5.41 -13.25 7.61
C GLY A 196 -6.71 -13.31 6.82
N ARG A 197 -6.63 -13.68 5.53
CA ARG A 197 -7.81 -13.81 4.67
C ARG A 197 -8.78 -14.88 5.14
N ASN A 198 -8.29 -16.07 5.45
CA ASN A 198 -9.11 -17.18 5.94
C ASN A 198 -9.68 -16.86 7.33
N PHE A 199 -8.88 -16.26 8.20
CA PHE A 199 -9.33 -15.81 9.50
C PHE A 199 -10.52 -14.84 9.40
N LEU A 200 -10.42 -13.80 8.56
CA LEU A 200 -11.49 -12.83 8.38
C LEU A 200 -12.73 -13.47 7.77
N ARG A 201 -12.57 -14.32 6.75
CA ARG A 201 -13.69 -15.03 6.10
C ARG A 201 -14.45 -15.92 7.08
N ASN A 202 -13.74 -16.68 7.90
CA ASN A 202 -14.35 -17.61 8.86
C ASN A 202 -15.02 -16.89 10.03
N ASN A 203 -14.58 -15.67 10.35
CA ASN A 203 -15.12 -14.89 11.48
C ASN A 203 -16.06 -13.75 11.06
N ARG A 204 -16.29 -13.51 9.76
CA ARG A 204 -17.04 -12.34 9.27
C ARG A 204 -18.43 -12.19 9.87
N ILE A 205 -19.17 -13.28 10.07
CA ILE A 205 -20.53 -13.25 10.65
C ILE A 205 -20.45 -12.85 12.12
N LYS A 206 -19.54 -13.46 12.88
CA LYS A 206 -19.32 -13.15 14.30
C LYS A 206 -18.88 -11.69 14.49
N LEU A 207 -18.00 -11.19 13.61
CA LEU A 207 -17.55 -9.80 13.62
C LEU A 207 -18.70 -8.84 13.28
N ALA A 208 -19.51 -9.16 12.26
CA ALA A 208 -20.67 -8.35 11.88
C ALA A 208 -21.73 -8.31 12.99
N GLN A 209 -22.00 -9.43 13.65
CA GLN A 209 -22.89 -9.52 14.81
C GLN A 209 -22.36 -8.66 15.96
N LYS A 210 -21.09 -8.84 16.35
CA LYS A 210 -20.47 -8.04 17.42
C LYS A 210 -20.53 -6.54 17.11
N TRP A 211 -20.31 -6.13 15.86
CA TRP A 211 -20.45 -4.74 15.44
C TRP A 211 -21.90 -4.25 15.55
N HIS A 212 -22.87 -5.07 15.12
CA HIS A 212 -24.30 -4.76 15.25
C HIS A 212 -24.70 -4.58 16.72
N ASP A 213 -24.27 -5.49 17.60
CA ASP A 213 -24.58 -5.41 19.02
C ASP A 213 -23.97 -4.16 19.68
N LEU A 214 -22.76 -3.76 19.26
CA LEU A 214 -22.12 -2.54 19.76
C LEU A 214 -22.87 -1.28 19.31
N ARG A 215 -23.35 -1.23 18.06
CA ARG A 215 -24.08 -0.05 17.55
C ARG A 215 -25.50 0.05 18.10
N SER A 216 -26.14 -1.09 18.39
CA SER A 216 -27.52 -1.16 18.90
C SER A 216 -27.62 -0.96 20.41
N LYS A 217 -26.49 -0.96 21.13
CA LYS A 217 -26.41 -0.63 22.56
C LYS A 217 -26.33 0.89 22.84
N LYS A 218 -26.72 1.71 21.86
CA LYS A 218 -26.96 3.15 22.01
C LYS A 218 -28.46 3.41 21.95
#